data_AF-A0A556B7E8-F1
#
_entry.id   AF-A0A556B7E8-F1
#
_cell.length_a   1.000
_cell.length_b   1.000
_cell.length_c   1.000
_cell.angle_alpha   90.00
_cell.angle_beta   90.00
_cell.angle_gamma   90.00
#
_symmetry.space_group_name_H-M   'P 1'
#
loop_
_entity.id
_entity.type
_entity.pdbx_description
1 polymer ?
#
loop_
_entity_poly.entity_id
_entity_poly.type
_entity_poly.pdbx_seq_one_letter_code
_entity_poly.pdbx_strand_id
1 'polypeptide(L)'
;ARKHSFKKYKNGYHTSYKSKKDVIQGFYANYERLIIGKKVIHIQSIGEVKTSQQLPKNKKPSNPRVTFDGRHWWISVGFQEDFESQELTNESIGVDVGLKELFVASNGMKERNINKDAKVKKLLKRKKSAQRDMSRRFKKGVKIQS
;
A
#
# COMPACT_ATOMS: atom_id res chain seq x y z
N ALA A 1 -8.00 4.66 15.65
CA ALA A 1 -6.66 5.20 15.97
C ALA A 1 -6.71 6.34 16.97
N ARG A 2 -7.04 7.59 16.56
CA ARG A 2 -6.99 8.78 17.43
C ARG A 2 -7.74 8.63 18.76
N LYS A 3 -9.05 8.36 18.75
CA LYS A 3 -9.82 8.18 20.01
C LYS A 3 -9.24 7.10 20.94
N HIS A 4 -8.75 5.99 20.38
CA HIS A 4 -8.14 4.89 21.16
C HIS A 4 -6.80 5.28 21.78
N SER A 5 -5.93 5.96 21.02
CA SER A 5 -4.65 6.46 21.52
C SER A 5 -4.85 7.42 22.71
N PHE A 6 -5.77 8.39 22.56
CA PHE A 6 -6.13 9.33 23.63
C PHE A 6 -6.71 8.64 24.86
N LYS A 7 -7.58 7.64 24.67
CA LYS A 7 -8.20 6.88 25.77
C LYS A 7 -7.17 6.06 26.56
N LYS A 8 -6.17 5.49 25.89
CA LYS A 8 -5.18 4.59 26.50
C LYS A 8 -4.08 5.33 27.27
N TYR A 9 -3.53 6.41 26.70
CA TYR A 9 -2.36 7.08 27.26
C TYR A 9 -2.68 8.39 27.99
N LYS A 10 -3.93 8.88 27.93
CA LYS A 10 -4.43 10.09 28.60
C LYS A 10 -3.71 11.41 28.24
N ASN A 11 -2.65 11.38 27.44
CA ASN A 11 -2.00 12.51 26.80
C ASN A 11 -1.95 12.30 25.27
N GLY A 12 -2.39 13.32 24.53
CA GLY A 12 -2.69 13.23 23.09
C GLY A 12 -1.48 13.20 22.14
N TYR A 13 -0.25 13.12 22.67
CA TYR A 13 0.98 13.47 21.95
C TYR A 13 1.87 12.28 21.55
N HIS A 14 1.51 11.03 21.91
CA HIS A 14 2.33 9.85 21.57
C HIS A 14 2.24 9.41 20.10
N THR A 15 1.36 10.05 19.33
CA THR A 15 1.28 9.88 17.88
C THR A 15 1.26 11.22 17.20
N SER A 16 2.26 11.49 16.36
CA SER A 16 2.23 12.61 15.42
C SER A 16 1.26 12.27 14.29
N TYR A 17 0.00 12.60 14.50
CA TYR A 17 -0.99 12.54 13.42
C TYR A 17 -0.71 13.65 12.43
N LYS A 18 -0.85 13.31 11.15
CA LYS A 18 -0.92 14.29 10.08
C LYS A 18 -1.99 15.36 10.35
N SER A 19 -1.75 16.56 9.83
CA SER A 19 -2.69 17.67 9.93
C SER A 19 -3.99 17.27 9.25
N LYS A 20 -5.14 17.77 9.74
CA LYS A 20 -6.42 17.58 9.02
C LYS A 20 -6.41 18.16 7.60
N LYS A 21 -5.47 19.06 7.32
CA LYS A 21 -5.24 19.64 5.99
C LYS A 21 -4.51 18.70 5.04
N ASP A 22 -3.84 17.67 5.56
CA ASP A 22 -3.12 16.70 4.74
C ASP A 22 -4.13 15.80 4.02
N VAL A 23 -3.92 15.65 2.71
CA VAL A 23 -4.75 14.83 1.81
C VAL A 23 -4.87 13.39 2.32
N ILE A 24 -3.75 12.82 2.79
CA ILE A 24 -3.71 11.47 3.34
C ILE A 24 -3.47 11.56 4.85
N GLN A 25 -4.45 11.13 5.63
CA GLN A 25 -4.32 11.00 7.07
C GLN A 25 -3.49 9.75 7.38
N GLY A 26 -2.53 9.86 8.31
CA GLY A 26 -1.67 8.75 8.69
C GLY A 26 -0.65 9.13 9.74
N PHE A 27 0.11 8.15 10.22
CA PHE A 27 1.20 8.34 11.17
C PHE A 27 2.22 7.19 11.04
N TYR A 28 3.43 7.44 11.51
CA TYR A 28 4.49 6.44 11.58
C TYR A 28 4.29 5.52 12.80
N ALA A 29 4.47 4.21 12.61
CA ALA A 29 4.55 3.26 13.70
C ALA A 29 6.02 2.92 13.94
N ASN A 30 6.46 2.88 15.20
CA ASN A 30 7.85 2.51 15.50
C ASN A 30 8.08 1.02 15.18
N TYR A 31 9.02 0.71 14.28
CA TYR A 31 9.33 -0.67 13.90
C TYR A 31 9.94 -1.50 15.04
N GLU A 32 10.71 -0.90 15.94
CA GLU A 32 11.42 -1.62 17.01
C GLU A 32 10.47 -2.15 18.08
N ARG A 33 9.36 -1.44 18.28
CA ARG A 33 8.37 -1.73 19.32
C ARG A 33 7.08 -2.33 18.75
N LEU A 34 7.05 -2.59 17.45
CA LEU A 34 5.90 -3.21 16.79
C LEU A 34 5.95 -4.72 16.99
N ILE A 35 4.95 -5.26 17.69
CA ILE A 35 4.87 -6.69 17.98
C ILE A 35 3.75 -7.30 17.14
N ILE A 36 4.08 -8.35 16.38
CA ILE A 36 3.12 -9.05 15.52
C ILE A 36 2.61 -10.30 16.26
N GLY A 37 1.33 -10.26 16.65
CA GLY A 37 0.61 -11.37 17.27
C GLY A 37 -0.20 -12.21 16.27
N LYS A 38 -1.15 -13.01 16.77
CA LYS A 38 -2.10 -13.78 15.94
C LYS A 38 -3.26 -12.87 15.51
N LYS A 39 -3.30 -12.45 14.23
CA LYS A 39 -4.25 -11.50 13.65
C LYS A 39 -4.38 -10.19 14.44
N VAL A 40 -3.32 -9.82 15.16
CA VAL A 40 -3.25 -8.62 16.00
C VAL A 40 -1.86 -8.04 15.88
N ILE A 41 -1.76 -6.72 15.85
CA ILE A 41 -0.50 -5.99 15.93
C ILE A 41 -0.56 -5.06 17.13
N HIS A 42 0.51 -5.07 17.92
CA HIS A 42 0.71 -4.06 18.95
C HIS A 42 1.46 -2.86 18.36
N ILE A 43 0.82 -1.70 18.38
CA ILE A 43 1.43 -0.43 17.98
C ILE A 43 1.58 0.43 19.23
N GLN A 44 2.81 0.81 19.58
CA GLN A 44 3.12 1.52 20.83
C GLN A 44 2.17 2.70 21.13
N SER A 45 1.79 3.47 20.13
CA SER A 45 0.99 4.69 20.29
C SER A 45 -0.52 4.46 20.36
N ILE A 46 -1.02 3.28 19.98
CA ILE A 46 -2.45 2.93 19.93
C ILE A 46 -2.79 1.78 20.87
N GLY A 47 -1.90 0.81 21.00
CA GLY A 47 -2.14 -0.49 21.60
C GLY A 47 -2.39 -1.58 20.55
N GLU A 48 -3.15 -2.59 20.96
CA GLU A 48 -3.45 -3.75 20.13
C GLU A 48 -4.52 -3.43 19.08
N VAL A 49 -4.24 -3.78 17.84
CA VAL A 49 -5.10 -3.56 16.69
C VAL A 49 -5.31 -4.89 15.97
N LYS A 50 -6.57 -5.29 15.79
CA LYS A 50 -6.92 -6.48 15.01
C LYS A 50 -6.63 -6.23 13.53
N THR A 51 -6.01 -7.21 12.88
CA THR A 51 -5.75 -7.19 11.45
C THR A 51 -6.69 -8.12 10.71
N SER A 52 -7.03 -7.76 9.47
CA SER A 52 -7.82 -8.64 8.58
C SER A 52 -7.01 -9.87 8.16
N GLN A 53 -5.71 -9.69 7.93
CA GLN A 53 -4.77 -10.73 7.52
C GLN A 53 -3.69 -10.97 8.56
N GLN A 54 -3.16 -12.20 8.61
CA GLN A 54 -2.04 -12.54 9.48
C GLN A 54 -0.74 -12.05 8.85
N LEU A 55 0.01 -11.20 9.57
CA LEU A 55 1.36 -10.82 9.15
C LEU A 55 2.38 -11.90 9.53
N PRO A 56 3.51 -12.00 8.79
CA PRO A 56 4.65 -12.84 9.16
C PRO A 56 5.12 -12.56 10.58
N LYS A 57 5.20 -13.59 11.42
CA LYS A 57 5.61 -13.46 12.84
C LYS A 57 7.10 -13.55 13.06
N ASN A 58 7.80 -14.31 12.22
CA ASN A 58 9.21 -14.65 12.40
C ASN A 58 10.16 -13.65 11.72
N LYS A 59 9.63 -12.55 11.19
CA LYS A 59 10.41 -11.55 10.46
C LYS A 59 10.27 -10.20 11.14
N LYS A 60 11.39 -9.48 11.26
CA LYS A 60 11.39 -8.14 11.83
C LYS A 60 10.68 -7.17 10.86
N PRO A 61 9.69 -6.40 11.31
CA PRO A 61 9.04 -5.41 10.46
C PRO A 61 10.01 -4.26 10.15
N SER A 62 9.97 -3.76 8.92
CA SER A 62 10.70 -2.56 8.49
C SER A 62 9.72 -1.47 8.05
N ASN A 63 10.06 -0.22 8.38
CA ASN A 63 9.31 1.00 8.01
C ASN A 63 7.76 0.91 8.10
N PRO A 64 7.17 0.53 9.27
CA PRO A 64 5.75 0.37 9.37
C PRO A 64 5.04 1.72 9.38
N ARG A 65 4.03 1.86 8.53
CA ARG A 65 3.29 3.11 8.36
C ARG A 65 1.79 2.84 8.37
N VAL A 66 1.07 3.64 9.15
CA VAL A 66 -0.38 3.56 9.22
C VAL A 66 -0.99 4.69 8.40
N THR A 67 -1.88 4.36 7.47
CA THR A 67 -2.55 5.30 6.57
C THR A 67 -4.06 5.10 6.61
N PHE A 68 -4.81 6.16 6.33
CA PHE A 68 -6.27 6.14 6.25
C PHE A 68 -6.70 6.50 4.84
N ASP A 69 -7.46 5.63 4.19
CA ASP A 69 -7.94 5.80 2.81
C ASP A 69 -9.26 6.57 2.69
N GLY A 70 -9.83 7.01 3.83
CA GLY A 70 -11.15 7.63 3.91
C GLY A 70 -12.24 6.72 4.49
N ARG A 71 -12.00 5.40 4.56
CA ARG A 71 -12.94 4.40 5.10
C ARG A 71 -12.28 3.44 6.08
N HIS A 72 -11.09 2.93 5.75
CA HIS A 72 -10.34 1.96 6.52
C HIS A 72 -8.95 2.48 6.87
N TRP A 73 -8.42 1.97 7.99
CA TRP A 73 -7.04 2.17 8.38
C TRP A 73 -6.20 0.99 7.88
N TRP A 74 -5.12 1.30 7.16
CA TRP A 74 -4.18 0.33 6.61
C TRP A 74 -2.84 0.46 7.33
N ILE A 75 -2.13 -0.66 7.46
CA ILE A 75 -0.74 -0.67 7.90
C ILE A 75 0.11 -1.28 6.79
N SER A 76 1.07 -0.51 6.31
CA SER A 76 2.13 -0.96 5.43
C SER A 76 3.32 -1.38 6.27
N VAL A 77 3.87 -2.56 6.04
CA VAL A 77 5.03 -3.10 6.76
C VAL A 77 5.92 -3.77 5.73
N GLY A 78 7.21 -3.45 5.73
CA GLY A 78 8.21 -4.17 4.95
C GLY A 78 8.75 -5.37 5.72
N PHE A 79 9.20 -6.39 5.00
CA PHE A 79 9.91 -7.53 5.57
C PHE A 79 11.17 -7.75 4.75
N GLN A 80 12.27 -8.07 5.41
CA GLN A 80 13.45 -8.54 4.72
C GLN A 80 13.24 -10.00 4.33
N GLU A 81 13.42 -10.30 3.05
CA GLU A 81 13.45 -11.66 2.54
C GLU A 81 14.81 -11.87 1.88
N ASP A 82 15.46 -12.95 2.27
CA ASP A 82 16.68 -13.39 1.61
C ASP A 82 16.27 -14.11 0.32
N PHE A 83 16.89 -13.74 -0.79
CA PHE A 83 16.69 -14.40 -2.06
C PHE A 83 17.77 -15.46 -2.22
N GLU A 84 17.37 -16.67 -2.57
CA GLU A 84 18.32 -17.70 -3.00
C GLU A 84 18.94 -17.27 -4.33
N SER A 85 20.27 -17.24 -4.38
CA SER A 85 20.99 -16.98 -5.63
C SER A 85 20.72 -18.14 -6.59
N GLN A 86 20.08 -17.85 -7.72
CA GLN A 86 19.90 -18.86 -8.77
C GLN A 86 21.19 -18.98 -9.57
N GLU A 87 21.59 -20.22 -9.87
CA GLU A 87 22.71 -20.46 -10.78
C GLU A 87 22.32 -19.98 -12.19
N LEU A 88 23.22 -19.23 -12.82
CA LEU A 88 23.01 -18.77 -14.19
C LEU A 88 23.23 -19.93 -15.16
N THR A 89 22.34 -20.10 -16.13
CA THR A 89 22.45 -21.15 -17.16
C THR A 89 23.50 -20.86 -18.23
N ASN A 90 24.31 -19.80 -18.07
CA ASN A 90 25.25 -19.25 -19.08
C ASN A 90 24.60 -18.88 -20.43
N GLU A 91 23.28 -18.93 -20.54
CA GLU A 91 22.53 -18.51 -21.73
C GLU A 91 22.33 -16.99 -21.71
N SER A 92 22.62 -16.33 -22.84
CA SER A 92 22.30 -14.92 -23.04
C SER A 92 20.95 -14.80 -23.72
N ILE A 93 19.98 -14.19 -23.04
CA ILE A 93 18.63 -13.97 -23.56
C ILE A 93 18.45 -12.47 -23.81
N GLY A 94 18.36 -12.07 -25.07
CA GLY A 94 17.88 -10.73 -25.45
C GLY A 94 16.37 -10.62 -25.20
N VAL A 95 15.94 -9.55 -24.53
CA VAL A 95 14.53 -9.24 -24.25
C VAL A 95 14.19 -7.90 -24.87
N ASP A 96 13.20 -7.87 -25.76
CA ASP A 96 12.64 -6.65 -26.34
C ASP A 96 11.26 -6.37 -25.72
N VAL A 97 11.00 -5.12 -25.32
CA VAL A 97 9.77 -4.69 -24.63
C VAL A 97 8.94 -3.83 -25.57
N GLY A 98 7.70 -4.26 -25.83
CA GLY A 98 6.89 -3.70 -26.92
C GLY A 98 5.57 -3.05 -26.49
N LEU A 99 4.91 -2.40 -27.45
CA LEU A 99 3.55 -1.88 -27.30
C LEU A 99 2.47 -2.92 -27.65
N LYS A 100 2.80 -3.88 -28.52
CA LYS A 100 1.89 -4.93 -29.00
C LYS A 100 1.97 -6.14 -28.06
N GLU A 101 3.13 -6.76 -27.94
CA GLU A 101 3.50 -7.74 -26.93
C GLU A 101 4.16 -7.03 -25.73
N LEU A 102 4.01 -7.56 -24.50
CA LEU A 102 4.65 -7.00 -23.29
C LEU A 102 6.17 -7.13 -23.41
N PHE A 103 6.65 -8.34 -23.68
CA PHE A 103 8.03 -8.57 -24.08
C PHE A 103 8.12 -9.78 -25.02
N VAL A 104 9.17 -9.78 -25.85
CA VAL A 104 9.57 -10.89 -26.71
C VAL A 104 11.02 -11.20 -26.38
N ALA A 105 11.29 -12.44 -26.02
CA ALA A 105 12.63 -12.93 -25.75
C ALA A 105 13.17 -13.73 -26.95
N SER A 106 14.48 -13.68 -27.13
CA SER A 106 15.23 -14.40 -28.18
C SER A 106 15.04 -15.93 -28.14
N ASN A 107 14.71 -16.50 -26.97
CA ASN A 107 14.35 -17.90 -26.80
C ASN A 107 12.93 -18.25 -27.27
N GLY A 108 12.22 -17.30 -27.88
CA GLY A 108 10.86 -17.49 -28.40
C GLY A 108 9.74 -17.23 -27.39
N MET A 109 10.05 -16.95 -26.12
CA MET A 109 9.04 -16.57 -25.13
C MET A 109 8.41 -15.22 -25.51
N LYS A 110 7.08 -15.15 -25.47
CA LYS A 110 6.32 -13.93 -25.75
C LYS A 110 5.26 -13.76 -24.70
N GLU A 111 5.27 -12.62 -24.04
CA GLU A 111 4.20 -12.26 -23.10
C GLU A 111 3.24 -11.25 -23.70
N ARG A 112 1.94 -11.44 -23.42
CA ARG A 112 0.89 -10.56 -23.96
C ARG A 112 0.82 -9.25 -23.17
N ASN A 113 0.54 -8.15 -23.86
CA ASN A 113 0.36 -6.86 -23.20
C ASN A 113 -1.00 -6.77 -22.50
N ILE A 114 -0.99 -6.87 -21.17
CA ILE A 114 -2.18 -6.77 -20.29
C ILE A 114 -2.98 -5.48 -20.54
N ASN A 115 -2.33 -4.38 -20.98
CA ASN A 115 -3.02 -3.12 -21.26
C ASN A 115 -3.92 -3.19 -22.51
N LYS A 116 -3.73 -4.19 -23.38
CA LYS A 116 -4.57 -4.38 -24.57
C LYS A 116 -5.87 -5.12 -24.26
N ASP A 117 -5.94 -5.84 -23.13
CA ASP A 117 -7.13 -6.58 -22.70
C ASP A 117 -8.35 -5.68 -22.53
N ALA A 118 -9.50 -6.14 -23.06
CA ALA A 118 -10.75 -5.41 -22.99
C ALA A 118 -11.19 -5.11 -21.55
N LYS A 119 -10.97 -6.07 -20.63
CA LYS A 119 -11.25 -5.90 -19.20
C LYS A 119 -10.42 -4.77 -18.59
N VAL A 120 -9.12 -4.75 -18.85
CA VAL A 120 -8.19 -3.73 -18.32
C VAL A 120 -8.52 -2.36 -18.88
N LYS A 121 -8.76 -2.24 -20.20
CA LYS A 121 -9.22 -1.00 -20.82
C LYS A 121 -10.51 -0.47 -20.21
N LYS A 122 -11.50 -1.34 -19.97
CA LYS A 122 -12.78 -0.97 -19.33
C LYS A 122 -12.56 -0.47 -17.91
N LEU A 123 -11.69 -1.12 -17.13
CA LEU A 123 -11.34 -0.71 -15.77
C LEU A 123 -10.60 0.64 -15.75
N LEU A 124 -9.63 0.86 -16.64
CA LEU A 124 -8.91 2.12 -16.77
C LEU A 124 -9.85 3.28 -17.18
N LYS A 125 -10.77 3.04 -18.12
CA LYS A 125 -11.79 4.03 -18.52
C LYS A 125 -12.71 4.39 -17.35
N ARG A 126 -13.17 3.39 -16.58
CA ARG A 126 -13.98 3.58 -15.37
C ARG A 126 -13.23 4.38 -14.30
N LYS A 127 -11.96 4.03 -14.03
CA LYS A 127 -11.09 4.77 -13.10
C LYS A 127 -10.96 6.25 -13.51
N LYS A 128 -10.69 6.52 -14.79
CA LYS A 128 -10.57 7.88 -15.33
C LYS A 128 -11.89 8.66 -15.21
N SER A 129 -13.03 8.02 -15.48
CA SER A 129 -14.34 8.65 -15.31
C SER A 129 -14.59 9.02 -13.85
N ALA A 130 -14.42 8.06 -12.93
CA ALA A 130 -14.62 8.30 -11.50
C ALA A 130 -13.71 9.41 -10.95
N GLN A 131 -12.44 9.48 -11.39
CA GLN A 131 -11.53 10.56 -11.04
C GLN A 131 -12.01 11.93 -11.53
N ARG A 132 -12.52 12.03 -12.77
CA ARG A 132 -13.11 13.27 -13.30
C ARG A 132 -14.38 13.67 -12.56
N ASP A 133 -15.22 12.71 -12.20
CA ASP A 133 -16.44 12.96 -11.44
C ASP A 133 -16.10 13.48 -10.03
N MET A 134 -15.10 12.89 -9.38
CA MET A 134 -14.59 13.36 -8.09
C MET A 134 -13.98 14.76 -8.19
N SER A 135 -13.18 15.04 -9.22
CA SER A 135 -12.57 16.37 -9.41
C SER A 135 -13.59 17.49 -9.61
N ARG A 136 -14.76 17.17 -10.17
CA ARG A 136 -15.86 18.12 -10.40
C ARG A 136 -16.78 18.29 -9.19
N ARG A 137 -16.60 17.54 -8.09
CA ARG A 137 -17.47 17.65 -6.92
C ARG A 137 -17.20 18.95 -6.16
N PHE A 138 -18.27 19.68 -5.86
CA PHE A 138 -18.28 20.85 -5.00
C PHE A 138 -18.99 20.51 -3.69
N LYS A 139 -18.52 21.07 -2.56
CA LYS A 139 -19.20 21.03 -1.27
C LYS A 139 -19.31 22.44 -0.76
N LYS A 140 -20.55 22.90 -0.53
CA LYS A 140 -20.85 24.26 -0.05
C LYS A 140 -20.18 25.35 -0.93
N GLY A 141 -20.29 25.24 -2.25
CA GLY A 141 -19.73 26.21 -3.20
C GLY A 141 -18.21 26.15 -3.40
N VAL A 142 -17.48 25.35 -2.63
CA VAL A 142 -16.02 25.18 -2.74
C VAL A 142 -15.71 23.86 -3.43
N LYS A 143 -14.79 23.89 -4.42
CA LYS A 143 -14.32 22.68 -5.10
C LYS A 143 -13.66 21.76 -4.09
N ILE A 144 -14.16 20.53 -3.96
CA ILE A 144 -13.54 19.53 -3.10
C ILE A 144 -12.33 19.01 -3.88
N GLN A 145 -11.12 19.44 -3.52
CA GLN A 145 -9.92 18.73 -3.96
C GLN A 145 -9.81 17.44 -3.15
N SER A 146 -10.00 16.32 -3.85
CA SER A 146 -9.66 14.98 -3.36
C SER A 146 -8.16 14.76 -3.34
#